data_AF-A0AAD1FJI6-F1
#
_entry.id   AF-A0AAD1FJI6-F1
#
_cell.length_a   1.000
_cell.length_b   1.000
_cell.length_c   1.000
_cell.angle_alpha   90.00
_cell.angle_beta   90.00
_cell.angle_gamma   90.00
#
_symmetry.space_group_name_H-M   'P 1'
#
loop_
_entity.id
_entity.type
_entity.pdbx_description
1 polymer ?
#
loop_
_entity_poly.entity_id
_entity_poly.type
_entity_poly.pdbx_seq_one_letter_code
_entity_poly.pdbx_strand_id
1 'polypeptide(L)'
;MTREIKIRTVPNLTFSQLKWICEKYEFTSFNQFMLDQLQNIVNNDGLNLYQNQFATTLSEIKSQQKEILDQLLKNEIRQIGLDAKQEVVEKLTTDWLKFIDDLDALEAEK
;
A
#
# COMPACT_ATOMS: atom_id res chain seq x y z
N MET A 1 27.42 -3.89 -30.20
CA MET A 1 28.74 -3.27 -29.98
C MET A 1 29.03 -3.27 -28.50
N THR A 2 30.13 -3.87 -28.07
CA THR A 2 30.60 -3.81 -26.68
C THR A 2 31.33 -2.49 -26.47
N ARG A 3 31.02 -1.75 -25.40
CA ARG A 3 31.72 -0.52 -25.00
C ARG A 3 32.46 -0.79 -23.70
N GLU A 4 33.68 -0.29 -23.58
CA GLU A 4 34.50 -0.44 -22.38
C GLU A 4 34.54 0.86 -21.58
N ILE A 5 34.46 0.75 -20.25
CA ILE A 5 34.57 1.87 -19.32
C ILE A 5 35.73 1.58 -18.37
N LYS A 6 36.71 2.49 -18.31
CA LYS A 6 37.85 2.40 -17.39
C LYS A 6 37.71 3.43 -16.27
N ILE A 7 37.44 2.96 -15.06
CA ILE A 7 37.38 3.79 -13.86
C ILE A 7 38.79 3.87 -13.27
N ARG A 8 39.32 5.09 -13.13
CA ARG A 8 40.64 5.35 -12.54
C ARG A 8 40.51 5.97 -11.16
N THR A 9 41.59 5.90 -10.40
CA THR A 9 41.69 6.60 -9.10
C THR A 9 40.67 6.12 -8.06
N VAL A 10 40.23 4.86 -8.16
CA VAL A 10 39.39 4.23 -7.13
C VAL A 10 40.27 4.01 -5.89
N PRO A 11 39.91 4.56 -4.72
CA PRO A 11 40.65 4.32 -3.49
C PRO A 11 40.69 2.82 -3.17
N ASN A 12 41.84 2.32 -2.70
CA ASN A 12 42.03 0.90 -2.38
C ASN A 12 40.95 0.38 -1.41
N LEU A 13 40.61 1.18 -0.40
CA LEU A 13 39.57 0.83 0.56
C LEU A 13 38.21 0.61 -0.14
N THR A 14 37.81 1.54 -1.01
CA THR A 14 36.57 1.46 -1.77
C THR A 14 36.57 0.23 -2.69
N PHE A 15 37.67 -0.04 -3.38
CA PHE A 15 37.78 -1.21 -4.24
C PHE A 15 37.65 -2.53 -3.45
N SER A 16 38.30 -2.63 -2.29
CA SER A 16 38.18 -3.80 -1.40
C SER A 16 36.76 -3.98 -0.87
N GLN A 17 36.07 -2.90 -0.50
CA GLN A 17 34.67 -2.94 -0.06
C GLN A 17 33.76 -3.41 -1.20
N LEU A 18 33.94 -2.90 -2.42
CA LEU A 18 33.16 -3.35 -3.58
C LEU A 18 33.37 -4.84 -3.86
N LYS A 19 34.60 -5.33 -3.77
CA LYS A 19 34.89 -6.77 -3.92
C LYS A 19 34.23 -7.61 -2.84
N TRP A 20 34.33 -7.17 -1.59
CA TRP A 20 33.69 -7.87 -0.47
C TRP A 20 32.18 -7.94 -0.63
N ILE A 21 31.53 -6.86 -1.08
CA ILE A 21 30.10 -6.86 -1.39
C ILE A 21 29.79 -7.84 -2.53
N CYS A 22 30.56 -7.81 -3.61
CA CYS A 22 30.40 -8.74 -4.73
C CYS A 22 30.43 -10.21 -4.29
N GLU A 23 31.38 -10.56 -3.41
CA GLU A 23 31.51 -11.92 -2.85
C GLU A 23 30.36 -12.24 -1.89
N LYS A 24 30.02 -11.31 -0.99
CA LYS A 24 28.96 -11.48 0.02
C LYS A 24 27.59 -11.77 -0.59
N TYR A 25 27.29 -11.15 -1.73
CA TYR A 25 26.02 -11.34 -2.43
C TYR A 25 26.13 -12.33 -3.61
N GLU A 26 27.21 -13.11 -3.66
CA GLU A 26 27.39 -14.24 -4.59
C GLU A 26 27.25 -13.87 -6.07
N PHE A 27 27.70 -12.66 -6.45
CA PHE A 27 27.70 -12.26 -7.85
C PHE A 27 28.69 -13.11 -8.66
N THR A 28 28.27 -13.49 -9.87
CA THR A 28 29.04 -14.37 -10.76
C THR A 28 30.39 -13.77 -11.19
N SER A 29 30.49 -12.44 -11.25
CA SER A 29 31.75 -11.73 -11.45
C SER A 29 31.68 -10.31 -10.94
N PHE A 30 32.84 -9.75 -10.60
CA PHE A 30 32.96 -8.33 -10.22
C PHE A 30 32.47 -7.39 -11.33
N ASN A 31 32.69 -7.74 -12.59
CA ASN A 31 32.22 -6.95 -13.72
C ASN A 31 30.69 -6.96 -13.81
N GLN A 32 30.05 -8.13 -13.61
CA GLN A 32 28.59 -8.21 -13.59
C GLN A 32 28.01 -7.39 -12.45
N PHE A 33 28.59 -7.51 -11.25
CA PHE A 33 28.22 -6.68 -10.10
C PHE A 33 28.26 -5.18 -10.43
N MET A 34 29.37 -4.70 -11.02
CA MET A 34 29.50 -3.28 -11.38
C MET A 34 28.51 -2.83 -12.46
N LEU A 35 28.20 -3.69 -13.44
CA LEU A 35 27.19 -3.42 -14.45
C LEU A 35 25.80 -3.31 -13.83
N ASP A 36 25.45 -4.21 -12.92
CA ASP A 36 24.16 -4.18 -12.22
C ASP A 36 24.03 -2.91 -11.37
N GLN A 37 25.12 -2.45 -10.73
CA GLN A 37 25.10 -1.17 -10.01
C GLN A 37 24.88 0.03 -10.95
N LEU A 38 25.54 0.06 -12.11
CA LEU A 38 25.32 1.10 -13.11
C LEU A 38 23.89 1.07 -13.65
N GLN A 39 23.35 -0.12 -13.89
CA GLN A 39 21.97 -0.29 -14.34
C GLN A 39 20.96 0.15 -13.28
N ASN A 40 21.24 -0.12 -12.00
CA ASN A 40 20.44 0.40 -10.91
C ASN A 40 20.45 1.93 -10.86
N ILE A 41 21.59 2.59 -11.12
CA ILE A 41 21.66 4.05 -11.18
C ILE A 41 20.81 4.59 -12.34
N VAL A 42 20.88 3.96 -13.51
CA VAL A 42 20.09 4.34 -14.70
C VAL A 42 18.60 4.13 -14.47
N ASN A 43 18.21 2.97 -13.96
CA ASN A 43 16.80 2.61 -13.73
C ASN A 43 16.15 3.49 -12.65
N ASN A 44 16.93 3.93 -11.67
CA ASN A 44 16.44 4.75 -10.56
C ASN A 44 16.44 6.25 -10.87
N ASP A 45 16.95 6.66 -12.04
CA ASP A 45 17.08 8.05 -12.49
C ASP A 45 17.68 8.98 -11.41
N GLY A 46 18.71 8.49 -10.71
CA GLY A 46 19.41 9.30 -9.71
C GLY A 46 20.46 8.57 -8.87
N LEU A 47 21.47 9.36 -8.48
CA LEU A 47 22.69 8.93 -7.77
C LEU A 47 22.51 8.80 -6.24
N ASN A 48 21.32 9.04 -5.71
CA ASN A 48 21.04 9.24 -4.29
C ASN A 48 19.72 8.55 -3.89
N LEU A 49 19.71 7.85 -2.73
CA LEU A 49 18.53 7.20 -2.11
C LEU A 49 17.29 8.10 -1.99
N TYR A 50 17.46 9.42 -1.92
CA TYR A 50 16.40 10.42 -1.76
C TYR A 50 16.02 11.13 -3.06
N GLN A 51 16.80 10.95 -4.13
CA GLN A 51 16.55 11.52 -5.46
C GLN A 51 16.48 10.38 -6.44
N ASN A 52 15.52 9.47 -6.24
CA ASN A 52 15.25 8.42 -7.21
C ASN A 52 13.74 8.20 -7.36
N GLN A 53 13.37 7.56 -8.47
CA GLN A 53 11.98 7.21 -8.78
C GLN A 53 11.31 6.44 -7.63
N PHE A 54 12.08 5.64 -6.89
CA PHE A 54 11.59 4.92 -5.71
C PHE A 54 11.08 5.85 -4.59
N ALA A 55 11.82 6.91 -4.25
CA ALA A 55 11.40 7.88 -3.24
C ALA A 55 10.10 8.62 -3.65
N THR A 56 9.97 8.95 -4.94
CA THR A 56 8.73 9.52 -5.50
C THR A 56 7.56 8.55 -5.38
N THR A 57 7.73 7.31 -5.85
CA THR A 57 6.71 6.26 -5.75
C THR A 57 6.31 6.00 -4.30
N LEU A 58 7.27 5.98 -3.36
CA LEU A 58 6.97 5.81 -1.94
C LEU A 58 6.15 6.96 -1.37
N SER A 59 6.43 8.20 -1.80
CA SER A 59 5.66 9.38 -1.39
C SER A 59 4.23 9.32 -1.93
N GLU A 60 4.06 8.90 -3.19
CA GLU A 60 2.74 8.69 -3.81
C GLU A 60 1.95 7.59 -3.09
N ILE A 61 2.57 6.44 -2.81
CA ILE A 61 1.95 5.35 -2.03
C ILE A 61 1.48 5.87 -0.67
N LYS A 62 2.32 6.64 0.04
CA LYS A 62 1.96 7.21 1.34
C LYS A 62 0.77 8.17 1.23
N SER A 63 0.68 8.95 0.16
CA SER A 63 -0.45 9.83 -0.10
C SER A 63 -1.74 9.05 -0.35
N GLN A 64 -1.67 8.01 -1.19
CA GLN A 64 -2.82 7.13 -1.47
C GLN A 64 -3.31 6.40 -0.21
N GLN A 65 -2.39 5.92 0.63
CA GLN A 65 -2.73 5.29 1.91
C GLN A 65 -3.52 6.24 2.83
N LYS A 66 -3.14 7.52 2.87
CA LYS A 66 -3.88 8.52 3.64
C LYS A 66 -5.30 8.70 3.12
N GLU A 67 -5.47 8.77 1.80
CA GLU A 67 -6.79 8.90 1.18
C GLU A 67 -7.69 7.68 1.45
N ILE A 68 -7.12 6.47 1.37
CA ILE A 68 -7.83 5.22 1.70
C ILE A 68 -8.31 5.25 3.15
N LEU A 69 -7.47 5.67 4.10
CA LEU A 69 -7.85 5.78 5.51
C LEU A 69 -8.99 6.78 5.72
N ASP A 70 -8.94 7.94 5.06
CA ASP A 70 -10.01 8.94 5.13
C ASP A 70 -11.33 8.40 4.55
N GLN A 71 -11.28 7.61 3.48
CA GLN A 71 -12.45 6.97 2.89
C GLN A 71 -13.02 5.86 3.78
N LEU A 72 -12.16 5.04 4.41
CA LEU A 72 -12.57 4.01 5.37
C LEU A 72 -13.29 4.62 6.56
N LEU A 73 -12.76 5.69 7.13
CA LEU A 73 -13.42 6.41 8.24
C LEU A 73 -14.80 6.94 7.84
N LYS A 74 -14.93 7.53 6.65
CA LYS A 74 -16.23 7.99 6.13
C LYS A 74 -17.22 6.83 5.95
N ASN A 75 -16.74 5.68 5.49
CA ASN A 75 -17.58 4.50 5.33
C ASN A 75 -18.03 3.93 6.68
N GLU A 76 -17.16 3.91 7.68
CA GLU A 76 -17.49 3.46 9.03
C GLU A 76 -18.56 4.34 9.68
N ILE A 77 -18.42 5.67 9.58
CA ILE A 77 -19.44 6.63 10.05
C ILE A 77 -20.79 6.41 9.34
N ARG A 78 -20.76 6.18 8.02
CA ARG A 78 -21.97 5.89 7.25
C ARG A 78 -22.62 4.59 7.68
N GLN A 79 -21.81 3.56 7.94
CA GLN A 79 -22.30 2.25 8.37
C GLN A 79 -23.02 2.37 9.71
N ILE A 80 -22.41 3.04 10.69
CA ILE A 80 -23.05 3.31 12.00
C ILE A 80 -24.40 4.02 11.81
N GLY A 81 -24.45 5.01 10.91
CA GLY A 81 -25.69 5.73 10.61
C GLY A 81 -26.75 4.87 9.89
N LEU A 82 -26.35 3.90 9.09
CA LEU A 82 -27.25 2.94 8.46
C LEU A 82 -27.77 1.91 9.47
N ASP A 83 -26.89 1.39 10.32
CA ASP A 83 -27.24 0.41 11.35
C ASP A 83 -28.28 1.00 12.32
N ALA A 84 -28.10 2.25 12.76
CA ALA A 84 -29.08 2.94 13.61
C ALA A 84 -30.44 3.13 12.91
N LYS A 85 -30.45 3.41 11.61
CA LYS A 85 -31.70 3.51 10.84
C LYS A 85 -32.37 2.15 10.68
N GLN A 86 -31.57 1.11 10.48
CA GLN A 86 -32.06 -0.26 10.37
C GLN A 86 -32.73 -0.71 11.67
N GLU A 87 -32.16 -0.39 12.83
CA GLU A 87 -32.77 -0.67 14.14
C GLU A 87 -34.14 0.01 14.29
N VAL A 88 -34.27 1.26 13.86
CA VAL A 88 -35.57 1.97 13.87
C VAL A 88 -36.59 1.30 12.96
N VAL A 89 -36.18 0.92 11.74
CA VAL A 89 -37.08 0.25 10.79
C VAL A 89 -37.51 -1.11 11.31
N GLU A 90 -36.60 -1.89 11.91
CA GLU A 90 -36.89 -3.19 12.51
C GLU A 90 -37.93 -3.05 13.64
N LYS A 91 -37.74 -2.06 14.52
CA LYS A 91 -38.68 -1.79 15.60
C LYS A 91 -40.07 -1.42 15.07
N LEU A 92 -40.15 -0.47 14.14
CA LEU A 92 -41.42 -0.04 13.55
C LEU A 92 -42.14 -1.19 12.84
N THR A 93 -41.40 -2.04 12.13
CA THR A 93 -41.96 -3.21 11.45
C THR A 93 -42.52 -4.21 12.46
N THR A 94 -41.77 -4.47 13.54
CA THR A 94 -42.20 -5.39 14.61
C THR A 94 -43.43 -4.85 15.34
N ASP A 95 -43.46 -3.56 15.65
CA ASP A 95 -44.59 -2.91 16.31
C ASP A 95 -45.85 -2.94 15.41
N TRP A 96 -45.67 -2.75 14.10
CA TRP A 96 -46.77 -2.84 13.13
C TRP A 96 -47.34 -4.26 13.00
N LEU A 97 -46.48 -5.29 12.98
CA LEU A 97 -46.93 -6.68 12.95
C LEU A 97 -47.73 -7.04 14.19
N LYS A 98 -47.26 -6.67 15.39
CA LYS A 98 -48.00 -6.87 16.64
C LYS A 98 -49.36 -6.19 16.63
N PHE A 99 -49.41 -4.95 16.12
CA PHE A 99 -50.66 -4.22 16.01
C PHE A 99 -51.68 -4.94 15.11
N ILE A 100 -51.24 -5.54 14.00
CA ILE A 100 -52.11 -6.36 13.15
C ILE A 100 -52.58 -7.61 13.90
N ASP A 101 -51.67 -8.35 14.54
CA ASP A 101 -52.02 -9.55 15.30
C ASP A 101 -53.05 -9.25 16.41
N ASP A 102 -52.89 -8.13 17.11
CA ASP A 102 -53.83 -7.67 18.14
C ASP A 102 -55.20 -7.30 17.56
N LEU A 103 -55.25 -6.68 16.36
CA LEU A 103 -56.50 -6.38 15.67
C LEU A 103 -57.23 -7.67 15.23
N ASP A 104 -56.51 -8.63 14.67
CA ASP A 104 -57.06 -9.91 14.24
C ASP A 104 -57.62 -10.70 15.44
N ALA A 105 -56.93 -10.67 16.57
CA ALA A 105 -57.41 -11.28 17.82
C ALA A 105 -58.71 -10.63 18.31
N LEU A 106 -58.81 -9.30 18.26
CA LEU A 106 -60.01 -8.56 18.65
C LEU A 106 -61.21 -8.82 17.72
N GLU A 107 -60.98 -9.05 16.43
CA GLU A 107 -62.04 -9.44 15.50
C GLU A 107 -62.51 -10.89 15.73
N ALA A 108 -61.61 -11.80 16.11
CA ALA A 108 -61.95 -13.19 16.41
C ALA A 108 -62.75 -13.38 17.71
N GLU A 109 -62.70 -12.42 18.64
CA GLU A 109 -63.47 -12.43 19.89
C GLU A 109 -64.90 -11.86 19.77
N LYS A 110 -65.29 -11.31 18.60
CA LYS A 110 -66.64 -10.82 18.31
C LYS A 110 -67.58 -11.88 17.74
#